data_AF-A0A4J1WYN5-F1
#
_entry.id   AF-A0A4J1WYN5-F1
#
_cell.length_a   1.000
_cell.length_b   1.000
_cell.length_c   1.000
_cell.angle_alpha   90.00
_cell.angle_beta   90.00
_cell.angle_gamma   90.00
#
_symmetry.space_group_name_H-M   'P 1'
#
loop_
_entity.id
_entity.type
_entity.pdbx_description
1 polymer ?
#
loop_
_entity_poly.entity_id
_entity_poly.type
_entity_poly.pdbx_seq_one_letter_code
_entity_poly.pdbx_strand_id
1 'polypeptide(L)'
;MTDFERIYQYALDNVRFVRRAEVLAEFVVQNRENPDELQHYFDFIYGVQTDDNPTQALARFRQNEITKEEMLAEFRKPYSFKQLSIHNQSFCDIMKIEKVYQSKTGEELQKWQ
;
A
#
# COMPACT_ATOMS: atom_id res chain seq x y z
N MET A 1 -6.22 -27.09 -12.36
CA MET A 1 -6.16 -25.82 -11.62
C MET A 1 -4.72 -25.44 -11.44
N THR A 2 -4.28 -24.40 -12.16
CA THR A 2 -3.02 -23.70 -11.96
C THR A 2 -3.01 -22.98 -10.61
N ASP A 3 -1.84 -22.62 -10.09
CA ASP A 3 -1.74 -21.84 -8.85
C ASP A 3 -2.42 -20.47 -8.99
N PHE A 4 -2.44 -19.91 -10.20
CA PHE A 4 -3.19 -18.69 -10.51
C PHE A 4 -4.70 -18.87 -10.31
N GLU A 5 -5.29 -19.97 -10.80
CA GLU A 5 -6.73 -20.24 -10.65
C GLU A 5 -7.11 -20.45 -9.18
N ARG A 6 -6.20 -20.99 -8.34
CA ARG A 6 -6.41 -21.15 -6.89
C ARG A 6 -6.32 -19.81 -6.15
N ILE A 7 -5.33 -18.98 -6.46
CA ILE A 7 -5.19 -17.64 -5.87
C ILE A 7 -6.36 -16.76 -6.28
N TYR A 8 -6.80 -16.85 -7.54
CA TYR A 8 -7.95 -16.12 -8.05
C TYR A 8 -9.25 -16.56 -7.36
N GLN A 9 -9.49 -17.87 -7.24
CA GLN A 9 -10.68 -18.39 -6.56
C GLN A 9 -10.66 -18.10 -5.05
N TYR A 10 -9.50 -18.23 -4.38
CA TYR A 10 -9.33 -17.82 -2.99
C TYR A 10 -9.60 -16.32 -2.80
N ALA A 11 -9.14 -15.48 -3.73
CA ALA A 11 -9.40 -14.05 -3.71
C ALA A 11 -10.90 -13.73 -3.90
N LEU A 12 -11.59 -14.42 -4.81
CA LEU A 12 -13.04 -14.25 -4.98
C LEU A 12 -13.84 -14.68 -3.75
N ASP A 13 -13.42 -15.75 -3.09
CA ASP A 13 -14.17 -16.38 -2.00
C ASP A 13 -13.85 -15.77 -0.61
N ASN A 14 -12.67 -15.18 -0.43
CA ASN A 14 -12.17 -14.79 0.91
C ASN A 14 -11.70 -13.34 1.03
N VAL A 15 -11.46 -12.64 -0.09
CA VAL A 15 -10.89 -11.29 -0.03
C VAL A 15 -12.00 -10.25 -0.06
N ARG A 16 -12.09 -9.46 1.00
CA ARG A 16 -12.85 -8.20 0.98
C ARG A 16 -12.03 -7.18 0.19
N PHE A 17 -12.21 -7.21 -1.13
CA PHE A 17 -11.56 -6.29 -2.04
C PHE A 17 -12.12 -4.88 -1.83
N VAL A 18 -11.31 -3.95 -1.33
CA VAL A 18 -11.70 -2.54 -1.30
C VAL A 18 -10.74 -1.73 -2.14
N ARG A 19 -11.20 -1.46 -3.37
CA ARG A 19 -10.55 -0.56 -4.30
C ARG A 19 -10.99 0.86 -3.99
N ARG A 20 -10.29 1.59 -3.11
CA ARG A 20 -10.48 3.04 -2.99
C ARG A 20 -9.15 3.74 -2.79
N ALA A 21 -8.63 4.35 -3.86
CA ALA A 21 -7.55 5.33 -3.78
C ALA A 21 -7.89 6.47 -2.79
N GLU A 22 -9.18 6.71 -2.55
CA GLU A 22 -9.69 7.68 -1.58
C GLU A 22 -9.30 7.36 -0.13
N VAL A 23 -9.30 6.08 0.27
CA VAL A 23 -8.96 5.67 1.65
C VAL A 23 -7.47 5.45 1.85
N LEU A 24 -6.70 5.30 0.78
CA LEU A 24 -5.24 5.16 0.88
C LEU A 24 -4.61 6.41 1.50
N ALA A 25 -5.06 7.61 1.10
CA ALA A 25 -4.53 8.86 1.66
C ALA A 25 -4.71 8.92 3.18
N GLU A 26 -5.92 8.59 3.67
CA GLU A 26 -6.23 8.58 5.10
C GLU A 26 -5.45 7.50 5.84
N PHE A 27 -5.38 6.29 5.27
CA PHE A 27 -4.55 5.21 5.80
C PHE A 27 -3.08 5.61 5.96
N VAL A 28 -2.50 6.24 4.95
CA VAL A 28 -1.10 6.68 4.93
C VAL A 28 -0.82 7.71 6.03
N VAL A 29 -1.77 8.61 6.31
CA VAL A 29 -1.69 9.56 7.42
C VAL A 29 -1.76 8.81 8.75
N GLN A 30 -2.83 8.04 8.95
CA GLN A 30 -3.11 7.36 10.21
C GLN A 30 -2.00 6.40 10.62
N ASN A 31 -1.44 5.65 9.67
CA ASN A 31 -0.35 4.71 9.92
C ASN A 31 0.97 5.44 10.29
N ARG A 32 1.21 6.64 9.75
CA ARG A 32 2.38 7.47 10.13
C ARG A 32 2.23 8.16 11.49
N GLU A 33 1.00 8.46 11.90
CA GLU A 33 0.73 9.07 13.19
C GLU A 33 0.62 8.03 14.31
N ASN A 34 0.03 6.88 14.02
CA ASN A 34 -0.25 5.81 14.98
C ASN A 34 0.18 4.44 14.39
N PRO A 35 1.49 4.18 14.26
CA PRO A 35 2.01 2.98 13.59
C PRO A 35 1.66 1.68 14.34
N ASP A 36 1.38 1.76 15.64
CA ASP A 36 1.05 0.62 16.49
C ASP A 36 -0.45 0.28 16.49
N GLU A 37 -1.28 1.08 15.81
CA GLU A 37 -2.73 0.92 15.76
C GLU A 37 -3.21 0.32 14.42
N LEU A 38 -4.23 -0.54 14.49
CA LEU A 38 -4.87 -1.10 13.31
C LEU A 38 -5.80 -0.07 12.66
N GLN A 39 -5.41 0.46 11.49
CA GLN A 39 -6.12 1.56 10.83
C GLN A 39 -7.33 1.12 9.98
N HIS A 40 -7.39 -0.15 9.58
CA HIS A 40 -8.52 -0.71 8.83
C HIS A 40 -8.58 -2.24 8.94
N TYR A 41 -9.70 -2.80 8.50
CA TYR A 41 -9.92 -4.26 8.43
C TYR A 41 -9.93 -4.81 6.99
N PHE A 42 -9.56 -4.00 5.99
CA PHE A 42 -9.40 -4.48 4.61
C PHE A 42 -8.21 -5.42 4.49
N ASP A 43 -8.35 -6.47 3.68
CA ASP A 43 -7.26 -7.40 3.37
C ASP A 43 -6.14 -6.72 2.54
N PHE A 44 -6.52 -5.71 1.75
CA PHE A 44 -5.63 -4.96 0.86
C PHE A 44 -5.99 -3.48 0.84
N ILE A 45 -4.98 -2.64 0.74
CA ILE A 45 -5.11 -1.24 0.30
C ILE A 45 -4.13 -1.00 -0.84
N TYR A 46 -4.63 -0.40 -1.92
CA TYR A 46 -3.81 -0.07 -3.09
C TYR A 46 -4.16 1.33 -3.60
N GLY A 47 -3.15 2.01 -4.13
CA GLY A 47 -3.33 3.27 -4.81
C GLY A 47 -1.99 3.89 -5.20
N VAL A 48 -2.03 5.17 -5.51
CA VAL A 48 -0.86 5.90 -5.98
C VAL A 48 -0.29 6.71 -4.81
N GLN A 49 1.01 6.59 -4.57
CA GLN A 49 1.71 7.36 -3.54
C GLN A 49 3.22 7.38 -3.83
N THR A 50 3.92 8.45 -3.43
CA THR A 50 5.40 8.50 -3.42
C THR A 50 5.92 8.51 -1.99
N ASP A 51 7.19 8.16 -1.79
CA ASP A 51 7.77 8.08 -0.44
C ASP A 51 7.96 9.47 0.21
N ASP A 52 8.33 10.48 -0.60
CA ASP A 52 8.64 11.82 -0.12
C ASP A 52 7.38 12.69 0.13
N ASN A 53 6.30 12.49 -0.64
CA ASN A 53 5.11 13.33 -0.59
C ASN A 53 4.41 13.28 0.78
N PRO A 54 4.19 12.11 1.41
CA PRO A 54 3.61 12.01 2.74
C PRO A 54 4.41 12.71 3.82
N THR A 55 5.73 12.55 3.79
CA THR A 55 6.63 13.09 4.80
C THR A 55 6.61 14.62 4.79
N GLN A 56 6.65 15.23 3.60
CA GLN A 56 6.63 16.68 3.45
C GLN A 56 5.27 17.28 3.83
N ALA A 57 4.16 16.73 3.33
CA ALA A 57 2.84 17.30 3.64
C ALA A 57 2.48 17.13 5.13
N LEU A 58 2.85 16.01 5.76
CA LEU A 58 2.65 15.83 7.21
C LEU A 58 3.45 16.84 8.03
N ALA A 59 4.69 17.15 7.62
CA ALA A 59 5.49 18.16 8.31
C ALA A 59 4.82 19.54 8.23
N ARG A 60 4.34 19.93 7.05
CA ARG A 60 3.61 21.20 6.82
C ARG A 60 2.29 21.25 7.60
N PHE A 61 1.55 20.14 7.64
CA PHE A 61 0.31 20.02 8.42
C PHE A 61 0.59 20.16 9.93
N ARG A 62 1.62 19.49 10.45
CA ARG A 62 2.04 19.61 11.87
C ARG A 62 2.50 21.02 12.26
N GLN A 63 2.98 21.79 11.28
CA GLN A 63 3.36 23.19 11.45
C GLN A 63 2.19 24.17 11.27
N ASN A 64 0.96 23.66 11.06
CA ASN A 64 -0.24 24.44 10.74
C ASN A 64 -0.12 25.28 9.45
N GLU A 65 0.75 24.89 8.51
CA GLU A 65 0.93 25.60 7.23
C GLU A 65 -0.14 25.21 6.19
N ILE A 66 -0.72 24.01 6.34
CA ILE A 66 -1.80 23.50 5.51
C ILE A 66 -2.88 22.86 6.39
N THR A 67 -4.11 22.85 5.90
CA THR A 67 -5.24 22.13 6.51
C THR A 67 -5.16 20.62 6.27
N LYS A 68 -5.96 19.86 7.02
CA LYS A 68 -6.10 18.41 6.81
C LYS A 68 -6.63 18.10 5.41
N GLU A 69 -7.57 18.90 4.92
CA GLU A 69 -8.17 18.78 3.59
C GLU A 69 -7.12 19.00 2.49
N GLU A 70 -6.26 20.00 2.64
CA GLU A 70 -5.16 20.29 1.72
C GLU A 70 -4.10 19.18 1.73
N MET A 71 -3.74 18.67 2.91
CA MET A 71 -2.83 17.52 3.05
C MET A 71 -3.40 16.28 2.35
N LEU A 72 -4.67 15.93 2.60
CA LEU A 72 -5.32 14.79 1.95
C LEU A 72 -5.43 14.98 0.43
N ALA A 73 -5.63 16.22 -0.04
CA ALA A 73 -5.61 16.53 -1.47
C ALA A 73 -4.22 16.33 -2.09
N GLU A 74 -3.14 16.67 -1.38
CA GLU A 74 -1.77 16.37 -1.83
C GLU A 74 -1.50 14.87 -1.94
N PHE A 75 -2.10 14.05 -1.08
CA PHE A 75 -1.92 12.58 -1.12
C PHE A 75 -2.74 11.92 -2.22
N ARG A 76 -3.85 12.54 -2.62
CA ARG A 76 -4.69 12.05 -3.72
C ARG A 76 -4.14 12.43 -5.09
N LYS A 77 -3.14 13.32 -5.17
CA LYS A 77 -2.50 13.67 -6.44
C LYS A 77 -1.87 12.41 -7.05
N PRO A 78 -2.16 12.11 -8.33
CA PRO A 78 -1.58 10.97 -9.00
C PRO A 78 -0.08 11.22 -9.24
N TYR A 79 0.75 10.48 -8.53
CA TYR A 79 2.19 10.39 -8.78
C TYR A 79 2.57 9.05 -9.44
N SER A 80 3.82 8.88 -9.84
CA SER A 80 4.23 7.81 -10.77
C SER A 80 4.18 6.39 -10.21
N PHE A 81 4.12 6.20 -8.88
CA PHE A 81 4.27 4.88 -8.27
C PHE A 81 2.97 4.35 -7.64
N LYS A 82 2.65 3.12 -8.01
CA LYS A 82 1.54 2.36 -7.45
C LYS A 82 2.05 1.58 -6.24
N GLN A 83 1.40 1.76 -5.10
CA GLN A 83 1.71 1.06 -3.86
C GLN A 83 0.59 0.09 -3.51
N LEU A 84 0.98 -1.07 -2.96
CA LEU A 84 0.09 -2.11 -2.45
C LEU A 84 0.50 -2.43 -1.02
N SER A 85 -0.45 -2.38 -0.11
CA SER A 85 -0.32 -2.82 1.27
C SER A 85 -1.24 -4.03 1.50
N ILE A 86 -0.71 -5.07 2.14
CA ILE A 86 -1.38 -6.35 2.36
C ILE A 86 -1.45 -6.59 3.86
N HIS A 87 -2.66 -6.78 4.37
CA HIS A 87 -2.95 -6.93 5.80
C HIS A 87 -3.53 -8.31 6.14
N ASN A 88 -3.54 -9.23 5.17
CA ASN A 88 -3.99 -10.59 5.35
C ASN A 88 -2.79 -11.55 5.35
N GLN A 89 -2.41 -12.03 6.54
CA GLN A 89 -1.28 -12.94 6.69
C GLN A 89 -1.47 -14.25 5.92
N SER A 90 -2.68 -14.82 5.91
CA SER A 90 -2.92 -16.05 5.14
C SER A 90 -2.71 -15.86 3.64
N PHE A 91 -2.96 -14.66 3.11
CA PHE A 91 -2.62 -14.32 1.73
C PHE A 91 -1.10 -14.21 1.55
N CYS A 92 -0.40 -13.54 2.46
CA CYS A 92 1.07 -13.49 2.46
C CYS A 92 1.70 -14.88 2.54
N ASP A 93 1.12 -15.80 3.33
CA ASP A 93 1.62 -17.17 3.50
C ASP A 93 1.41 -18.03 2.24
N ILE A 94 0.36 -17.76 1.47
CA ILE A 94 0.08 -18.42 0.19
C ILE A 94 1.00 -17.87 -0.91
N MET A 95 1.31 -16.57 -0.88
CA MET A 95 2.17 -15.93 -1.87
C MET A 95 3.62 -16.42 -1.73
N LYS A 96 4.06 -17.22 -2.69
CA LYS A 96 5.47 -17.60 -2.83
C LYS A 96 6.18 -16.57 -3.69
N ILE A 97 7.23 -15.96 -3.15
CA ILE A 97 8.13 -15.12 -3.94
C ILE A 97 8.92 -16.05 -4.85
N GLU A 98 8.59 -16.07 -6.15
CA GLU A 98 9.31 -16.88 -7.13
C GLU A 98 10.59 -16.20 -7.60
N LYS A 99 10.55 -14.88 -7.76
CA LYS A 99 11.65 -14.07 -8.31
C LYS A 99 11.64 -12.69 -7.69
N VAL A 100 12.83 -12.14 -7.47
CA VAL A 100 13.00 -10.75 -7.05
C VAL A 100 13.89 -10.05 -8.06
N TYR A 101 13.55 -8.81 -8.43
CA TYR A 101 14.32 -8.01 -9.38
C TYR A 101 14.83 -6.73 -8.72
N GLN A 102 16.06 -6.32 -9.05
CA GLN A 102 16.58 -5.02 -8.67
C GLN A 102 15.90 -3.93 -9.49
N SER A 103 15.30 -2.93 -8.83
CA SER A 103 14.58 -1.85 -9.51
C SER A 103 15.45 -1.00 -10.43
N LYS A 104 16.75 -0.84 -10.10
CA LYS A 104 17.69 -0.01 -10.87
C LYS A 104 18.24 -0.71 -12.12
N THR A 105 18.46 -2.01 -12.05
CA THR A 105 19.15 -2.76 -13.11
C THR A 105 18.23 -3.73 -13.86
N GLY A 106 17.08 -4.07 -13.27
CA GLY A 106 16.17 -5.09 -13.80
C GLY A 106 16.70 -6.52 -13.62
N GLU A 107 17.85 -6.71 -12.96
CA GLU A 107 18.47 -8.01 -12.77
C GLU A 107 17.77 -8.83 -11.68
N GLU A 108 17.61 -10.12 -11.93
CA GLU A 108 17.03 -11.06 -10.97
C GLU A 108 18.02 -11.35 -9.82
N LEU A 109 17.59 -11.13 -8.58
CA LEU A 109 18.32 -11.50 -7.37
C LEU A 109 18.23 -13.01 -7.16
N GLN A 110 19.33 -13.71 -7.41
CA GLN A 110 19.45 -15.16 -7.31
C GLN A 110 19.29 -15.69 -5.86
N LYS A 111 19.47 -14.84 -4.85
CA LYS A 111 19.25 -15.16 -3.43
C LYS A 111 18.72 -13.92 -2.70
N TRP A 112 17.65 -14.11 -1.95
CA TRP A 112 17.17 -13.19 -0.92
C TRP A 112 17.57 -13.81 0.43
N GLN A 113 18.43 -13.12 1.21
CA GLN A 113 18.78 -13.49 2.58
C GLN A 113 18.03 -12.59 3.55
#